data_AF-A0A2M9EKC4-F1
#
_entry.id   AF-A0A2M9EKC4-F1
#
_cell.length_a   1.000
_cell.length_b   1.000
_cell.length_c   1.000
_cell.angle_alpha   90.00
_cell.angle_beta   90.00
_cell.angle_gamma   90.00
#
_symmetry.space_group_name_H-M   'P 1'
#
loop_
_entity.id
_entity.type
_entity.pdbx_description
1 polymer ?
#
loop_
_entity_poly.entity_id
_entity_poly.type
_entity_poly.pdbx_seq_one_letter_code
_entity_poly.pdbx_strand_id
1 'polypeptide(L)'
;MKSKPITHAKPAQSAEAACKALFGRYPEDVLQSLETASRTLGWIREVLLTIEQEARALNAPGALRIVSLAEAAGYLACDFGNLADCEREDMAKHLAGGAA
;
A
#
# COMPACT_ATOMS: atom_id res chain seq x y z
N MET A 1 -46.95 -14.42 -32.75
CA MET A 1 -45.49 -14.53 -32.56
C MET A 1 -45.10 -13.47 -31.52
N LYS A 2 -44.72 -13.88 -30.29
CA LYS A 2 -44.36 -12.93 -29.22
C LYS A 2 -42.85 -12.66 -29.30
N SER A 3 -42.47 -11.40 -29.55
CA SER A 3 -41.08 -10.96 -29.58
C SER A 3 -40.46 -11.07 -28.18
N LYS A 4 -39.33 -11.76 -28.07
CA LYS A 4 -38.53 -11.81 -26.83
C LYS A 4 -37.96 -10.41 -26.53
N PRO A 5 -37.90 -9.99 -25.25
CA PRO A 5 -37.23 -8.75 -24.89
C PRO A 5 -35.72 -8.93 -25.04
N ILE A 6 -35.08 -8.01 -25.75
CA ILE A 6 -33.62 -7.91 -25.82
C ILE A 6 -33.15 -7.39 -24.47
N THR A 7 -32.62 -8.28 -23.63
CA THR A 7 -31.87 -7.90 -22.44
C THR A 7 -30.57 -7.26 -22.89
N HIS A 8 -30.50 -5.93 -22.85
CA HIS A 8 -29.24 -5.20 -22.89
C HIS A 8 -28.47 -5.54 -21.60
N ALA A 9 -27.66 -6.60 -21.64
CA ALA A 9 -26.64 -6.81 -20.63
C ALA A 9 -25.74 -5.55 -20.66
N LYS A 10 -25.76 -4.78 -19.56
CA LYS A 10 -24.86 -3.64 -19.38
C LYS A 10 -23.45 -4.16 -19.62
N PRO A 11 -22.66 -3.58 -20.56
CA PRO A 11 -21.30 -4.05 -20.78
C PRO A 11 -20.58 -4.00 -19.45
N ALA A 12 -19.98 -5.12 -19.05
CA ALA A 12 -19.12 -5.16 -17.87
C ALA A 12 -18.10 -4.03 -18.05
N GLN A 13 -18.13 -3.02 -17.18
CA GLN A 13 -17.14 -1.96 -17.20
C GLN A 13 -15.77 -2.63 -17.07
N SER A 14 -14.81 -2.25 -17.90
CA SER A 14 -13.44 -2.72 -17.73
C SER A 14 -12.95 -2.36 -16.33
N ALA A 15 -12.07 -3.19 -15.75
CA ALA A 15 -11.48 -2.92 -14.44
C ALA A 15 -10.86 -1.51 -14.35
N GLU A 16 -10.29 -1.03 -15.46
CA GLU A 16 -9.78 0.34 -15.62
C GLU A 16 -10.88 1.40 -15.44
N ALA A 17 -12.04 1.22 -16.07
CA ALA A 17 -13.16 2.17 -15.97
C ALA A 17 -13.77 2.20 -14.57
N ALA A 18 -13.83 1.04 -13.88
CA ALA A 18 -14.27 0.95 -12.50
C ALA A 18 -13.27 1.61 -11.53
N CYS A 19 -11.97 1.37 -11.72
CA CYS A 19 -10.90 1.96 -10.90
C CYS A 19 -10.87 3.48 -11.04
N LYS A 20 -10.94 3.99 -12.28
CA LYS A 20 -11.02 5.44 -12.55
C LYS A 20 -12.28 6.07 -11.94
N ALA A 21 -13.41 5.37 -11.92
CA ALA A 21 -14.64 5.87 -11.31
C ALA A 21 -14.58 5.92 -9.77
N LEU A 22 -13.91 4.95 -9.12
CA LEU A 22 -13.80 4.88 -7.67
C LEU A 22 -12.69 5.78 -7.10
N PHE A 23 -11.51 5.76 -7.73
CA PHE A 23 -10.31 6.37 -7.20
C PHE A 23 -9.87 7.63 -7.97
N GLY A 24 -10.54 7.95 -9.08
CA GLY A 24 -10.19 9.09 -9.94
C GLY A 24 -8.87 8.91 -10.71
N ARG A 25 -8.24 7.74 -10.62
CA ARG A 25 -6.92 7.42 -11.19
C ARG A 25 -6.95 6.10 -11.92
N TYR A 26 -6.00 5.90 -12.83
CA TYR A 26 -5.87 4.62 -13.50
C TYR A 26 -5.20 3.59 -12.58
N PRO A 27 -5.44 2.28 -12.77
CA PRO A 27 -4.88 1.25 -11.89
C PRO A 27 -3.34 1.29 -11.78
N GLU A 28 -2.64 1.60 -12.87
CA GLU A 28 -1.19 1.79 -12.90
C GLU A 28 -0.71 2.91 -11.97
N ASP A 29 -1.46 4.01 -11.88
CA ASP A 29 -1.14 5.13 -10.99
C ASP A 29 -1.30 4.72 -9.51
N VAL A 30 -2.28 3.86 -9.23
CA VAL A 30 -2.52 3.31 -7.89
C VAL A 30 -1.39 2.36 -7.50
N LEU A 31 -0.99 1.46 -8.41
CA LEU A 31 0.16 0.55 -8.19
C LEU A 31 1.45 1.32 -7.92
N GLN A 32 1.74 2.35 -8.73
CA GLN A 32 2.93 3.18 -8.56
C GLN A 32 2.91 3.94 -7.22
N SER A 33 1.73 4.41 -6.80
CA SER A 33 1.56 5.08 -5.51
C SER A 33 1.86 4.13 -4.35
N LEU A 34 1.38 2.89 -4.42
CA LEU A 34 1.64 1.86 -3.40
C LEU A 34 3.12 1.43 -3.36
N GLU A 35 3.76 1.27 -4.52
CA GLU A 35 5.20 0.99 -4.60
C GLU A 35 6.03 2.12 -3.97
N THR A 36 5.68 3.36 -4.28
CA THR A 36 6.34 4.54 -3.71
C THR A 36 6.15 4.61 -2.20
N ALA A 37 4.93 4.31 -1.71
CA ALA A 37 4.62 4.28 -0.29
C ALA A 37 5.43 3.21 0.45
N SER A 38 5.45 1.96 -0.04
CA SER A 38 6.25 0.86 0.54
C SER A 38 7.74 1.24 0.61
N ARG A 39 8.32 1.73 -0.49
CA ARG A 39 9.73 2.16 -0.52
C ARG A 39 10.03 3.26 0.49
N THR A 40 9.17 4.27 0.56
CA THR A 40 9.33 5.40 1.49
C THR A 40 9.27 4.92 2.94
N LEU A 41 8.34 4.02 3.25
CA LEU A 41 8.22 3.43 4.58
C LEU A 41 9.44 2.58 4.94
N GLY A 42 10.01 1.87 3.96
CA GLY A 42 11.31 1.20 4.10
C GLY A 42 12.42 2.16 4.48
N TRP A 43 12.56 3.30 3.78
CA TRP A 43 13.55 4.32 4.15
C TRP A 43 13.32 4.95 5.52
N ILE A 44 12.06 5.25 5.87
CA ILE A 44 11.71 5.76 7.20
C ILE A 44 12.12 4.77 8.28
N ARG A 45 11.90 3.47 8.06
CA ARG A 45 12.32 2.42 8.99
C ARG A 45 13.83 2.41 9.20
N GLU A 46 14.63 2.55 8.15
CA GLU A 46 16.10 2.62 8.26
C GLU A 46 16.58 3.85 9.03
N VAL A 47 15.93 5.01 8.83
CA VAL A 47 16.21 6.21 9.63
C VAL A 47 15.90 5.96 11.11
N LEU A 48 14.78 5.32 11.41
CA LEU A 48 14.38 5.02 12.79
C LEU A 48 15.32 4.01 13.46
N LEU A 49 15.77 2.98 12.74
CA LEU A 49 16.79 2.05 13.23
C LEU A 49 18.11 2.76 13.55
N THR A 50 18.50 3.73 12.71
CA THR A 50 19.70 4.53 12.95
C THR A 50 19.55 5.38 14.22
N ILE A 51 18.40 6.08 14.38
CA ILE A 51 18.09 6.85 15.59
C ILE A 51 18.12 5.97 16.84
N GLU A 52 17.53 4.77 16.76
CA GLU A 52 17.52 3.80 17.86
C GLU A 52 18.95 3.43 18.27
N GLN A 53 19.80 3.06 17.30
CA GLN A 53 21.19 2.66 17.54
C GLN A 53 22.02 3.81 18.13
N GLU A 54 21.89 5.02 17.59
CA GLU A 54 22.57 6.20 18.11
C GLU A 54 22.11 6.54 19.53
N ALA A 55 20.80 6.47 19.80
CA ALA A 55 20.26 6.69 21.15
C ALA A 55 20.79 5.65 22.15
N ARG A 56 20.83 4.36 21.77
CA ARG A 56 21.43 3.31 22.61
C ARG A 56 22.90 3.60 22.89
N ALA A 57 23.66 4.04 21.89
CA ALA A 57 25.09 4.33 22.01
C ALA A 57 25.37 5.54 22.91
N LEU A 58 24.51 6.57 22.89
CA LEU A 58 24.65 7.77 23.73
C LEU A 58 24.55 7.47 25.24
N ASN A 59 23.76 6.45 25.63
CA ASN A 59 23.55 6.04 27.02
C ASN A 59 23.25 7.21 27.99
N ALA A 60 22.54 8.22 27.50
CA ALA A 60 22.23 9.46 28.22
C ALA A 60 20.83 9.41 28.89
N PRO A 61 20.55 10.27 29.89
CA PRO A 61 19.19 10.41 30.43
C PRO A 61 18.18 10.71 29.32
N GLY A 62 17.13 9.89 29.23
CA GLY A 62 16.12 9.99 28.16
C GLY A 62 16.39 9.16 26.91
N ALA A 63 17.58 8.56 26.75
CA ALA A 63 17.90 7.68 25.64
C ALA A 63 16.92 6.51 25.50
N LEU A 64 16.55 5.87 26.62
CA LEU A 64 15.58 4.77 26.62
C LEU A 64 14.22 5.18 26.02
N ARG A 65 13.77 6.41 26.25
CA ARG A 65 12.52 6.91 25.67
C ARG A 65 12.64 7.08 24.16
N ILE A 66 13.78 7.59 23.68
CA ILE A 66 14.05 7.74 22.25
C ILE A 66 14.09 6.37 21.58
N VAL A 67 14.77 5.40 22.18
CA VAL A 67 14.82 4.00 21.72
C VAL A 67 13.41 3.43 21.58
N SER A 68 12.59 3.51 22.63
CA SER A 68 11.22 2.96 22.57
C SER A 68 10.34 3.65 21.53
N LEU A 69 10.50 4.97 21.33
CA LEU A 69 9.76 5.70 20.29
C LEU A 69 10.22 5.30 18.89
N ALA A 70 11.53 5.15 18.68
CA ALA A 70 12.10 4.72 17.40
C ALA A 70 11.69 3.28 17.06
N GLU A 71 11.73 2.37 18.03
CA GLU A 71 11.24 0.99 17.88
C GLU A 71 9.76 0.96 17.49
N ALA A 72 8.90 1.68 18.23
CA ALA A 72 7.47 1.71 17.96
C ALA A 72 7.15 2.31 16.59
N ALA A 73 7.79 3.43 16.23
CA ALA A 73 7.62 4.03 14.92
C ALA A 73 8.17 3.12 13.80
N GLY A 74 9.28 2.42 14.05
CA GLY A 74 9.90 1.49 13.10
C GLY A 74 9.01 0.27 12.84
N TYR A 75 8.33 -0.22 13.88
CA TYR A 75 7.29 -1.24 13.76
C TYR A 75 6.13 -0.77 12.87
N LEU A 76 5.60 0.43 13.11
CA LEU A 76 4.53 0.99 12.28
C LEU A 76 4.96 1.17 10.83
N ALA A 77 6.16 1.72 10.59
CA ALA A 77 6.69 1.88 9.24
C ALA A 77 6.81 0.54 8.50
N CYS A 78 7.26 -0.51 9.20
CA CYS A 78 7.33 -1.86 8.68
C CYS A 78 5.93 -2.40 8.32
N ASP A 79 4.98 -2.30 9.24
CA ASP A 79 3.64 -2.85 9.10
C ASP A 79 2.86 -2.19 7.96
N PHE A 80 2.87 -0.85 7.91
CA PHE A 80 2.25 -0.11 6.79
C PHE A 80 2.98 -0.32 5.47
N GLY A 81 4.29 -0.55 5.49
CA GLY A 81 5.07 -0.87 4.28
C GLY A 81 4.63 -2.22 3.70
N ASN A 82 4.52 -3.24 4.56
CA ASN A 82 4.03 -4.56 4.18
C ASN A 82 2.59 -4.50 3.67
N LEU A 83 1.71 -3.74 4.34
CA LEU A 83 0.34 -3.54 3.88
C LEU A 83 0.30 -2.93 2.47
N ALA A 84 1.10 -1.89 2.23
CA ALA A 84 1.18 -1.27 0.90
C ALA A 84 1.67 -2.26 -0.18
N ASP A 85 2.62 -3.14 0.15
CA ASP A 85 3.05 -4.20 -0.78
C ASP A 85 1.98 -5.26 -1.03
N CYS A 86 1.28 -5.73 0.01
CA CYS A 86 0.17 -6.67 -0.14
C CYS A 86 -0.94 -6.11 -1.05
N GLU A 87 -1.38 -4.87 -0.78
CA GLU A 87 -2.41 -4.20 -1.59
C GLU A 87 -1.94 -4.01 -3.05
N ARG A 88 -0.66 -3.70 -3.26
CA ARG A 88 -0.07 -3.57 -4.60
C ARG A 88 -0.07 -4.91 -5.33
N GLU A 89 0.35 -5.98 -4.67
CA GLU A 89 0.39 -7.31 -5.25
C GLU A 89 -1.00 -7.83 -5.60
N ASP A 90 -1.98 -7.61 -4.73
CA ASP A 90 -3.36 -8.05 -4.96
C ASP A 90 -4.01 -7.26 -6.10
N MET A 91 -3.81 -5.94 -6.15
CA MET A 91 -4.24 -5.13 -7.30
C MET A 91 -3.57 -5.60 -8.61
N ALA A 92 -2.28 -5.89 -8.59
CA ALA A 92 -1.56 -6.36 -9.77
C ALA A 92 -2.10 -7.72 -10.27
N LYS A 93 -2.40 -8.66 -9.36
CA LYS A 93 -3.02 -9.96 -9.69
C LYS A 93 -4.41 -9.77 -10.32
N HIS A 94 -5.24 -8.87 -9.77
CA HIS A 94 -6.55 -8.59 -10.31
C HIS A 94 -6.50 -8.00 -11.73
N LEU A 95 -5.54 -7.11 -11.99
CA LEU A 95 -5.36 -6.51 -13.32
C LEU A 95 -4.81 -7.50 -14.36
N ALA A 96 -3.99 -8.47 -13.94
CA ALA A 96 -3.45 -9.51 -14.82
C ALA A 96 -4.49 -10.56 -15.26
N GLY A 97 -5.77 -10.41 -14.86
CA GLY A 97 -6.83 -11.35 -15.23
C GLY A 97 -6.89 -12.58 -14.33
N GLY A 98 -6.33 -12.51 -13.12
CA GLY A 98 -6.50 -13.52 -12.09
C GLY A 98 -7.95 -13.60 -11.62
N ALA A 99 -8.77 -14.33 -12.36
CA ALA A 99 -10.02 -14.89 -11.87
C ALA A 99 -9.70 -15.84 -10.71
N ALA A 100 -10.36 -15.62 -9.57
CA ALA A 100 -10.70 -16.74 -8.69
C ALA A 100 -11.86 -17.52 -9.32
#